data_AF-A0AAU6Q028-F1
#
_entry.id   AF-A0AAU6Q028-F1
#
_cell.length_a   1.000
_cell.length_b   1.000
_cell.length_c   1.000
_cell.angle_alpha   90.00
_cell.angle_beta   90.00
_cell.angle_gamma   90.00
#
_symmetry.space_group_name_H-M   'P 1'
#
loop_
_entity.id
_entity.type
_entity.pdbx_description
1 polymer ?
#
loop_
_entity_poly.entity_id
_entity_poly.type
_entity_poly.pdbx_seq_one_letter_code
_entity_poly.pdbx_strand_id
1 'polypeptide(L)'
;MEKWLKKRADASTGDALVFPGNENYYNIYRLQKDRLETHVFPFVNAGLVAFGEGGYQIYSDHGLLHVNAVIKIAGQLLGCTNEDSDIRLSPYEVFLFLMSALAHDAGNLEGRERHEIRAFKVLNAPETKVMNNPFEMRSIHDIAVSHTAKKLLGGGKDKDTISKLKGQISFSSIPFRPQSIAALLRISDEICEDQSRIPRVLLGNASIRTGPSAPFLFFGNSITSVDIINNEVIINIEISEDLVENPLKFNKVVLDDNGDVKFNSTGLETKEAEIFLSEEILDRLTKIHLEWVYCIRYLRDIIIVNQIRSEISISIEQKDDYVAYIVNVASINLGEYGYPSGASRIDNGSLSPESLKMKLETGRVEKGVQ
;
A
#
# COMPACT_ATOMS: atom_id res chain seq x y z
N MET A 1 16.57 4.45 -1.19
CA MET A 1 16.27 5.88 -1.39
C MET A 1 16.85 6.80 -0.31
N GLU A 2 16.65 6.57 0.98
CA GLU A 2 17.16 7.51 2.03
C GLU A 2 18.70 7.70 1.99
N LYS A 3 19.47 6.61 1.90
CA LYS A 3 20.94 6.69 1.74
C LYS A 3 21.37 7.41 0.46
N TRP A 4 20.60 7.20 -0.62
CA TRP A 4 20.81 7.88 -1.89
C TRP A 4 20.61 9.39 -1.73
N LEU A 5 19.53 9.82 -1.06
CA LEU A 5 19.28 11.24 -0.78
C LEU A 5 20.40 11.83 0.09
N LYS A 6 20.81 11.13 1.15
CA LYS A 6 21.91 11.56 2.03
C LYS A 6 23.17 11.88 1.24
N LYS A 7 23.62 10.96 0.38
CA LYS A 7 24.82 11.15 -0.44
C LYS A 7 24.74 12.39 -1.32
N ARG A 8 23.59 12.64 -1.96
CA ARG A 8 23.40 13.83 -2.81
C ARG A 8 23.33 15.11 -1.98
N ALA A 9 22.61 15.12 -0.87
CA ALA A 9 22.51 16.28 0.03
C ALA A 9 23.86 16.66 0.65
N ASP A 10 24.66 15.68 1.05
CA ASP A 10 26.01 15.90 1.59
C ASP A 10 26.95 16.47 0.50
N ALA A 11 26.83 16.00 -0.75
CA ALA A 11 27.63 16.49 -1.88
C ALA A 11 27.19 17.87 -2.40
N SER A 12 25.94 18.26 -2.20
CA SER A 12 25.33 19.49 -2.75
C SER A 12 25.08 20.57 -1.71
N THR A 13 25.68 20.49 -0.51
CA THR A 13 25.45 21.49 0.54
C THR A 13 25.95 22.86 0.05
N GLY A 14 25.01 23.79 -0.20
CA GLY A 14 25.28 25.12 -0.76
C GLY A 14 25.13 25.24 -2.29
N ASP A 15 24.73 24.17 -2.99
CA ASP A 15 24.43 24.21 -4.43
C ASP A 15 22.93 24.45 -4.68
N ALA A 16 22.58 25.69 -4.99
CA ALA A 16 21.22 26.14 -5.27
C ALA A 16 20.60 25.55 -6.56
N LEU A 17 21.37 24.76 -7.34
CA LEU A 17 20.85 24.07 -8.52
C LEU A 17 20.26 22.69 -8.20
N VAL A 18 20.59 22.11 -7.03
CA VAL A 18 20.16 20.76 -6.61
C VAL A 18 19.01 20.82 -5.62
N PHE A 19 19.08 21.76 -4.67
CA PHE A 19 18.04 22.01 -3.67
C PHE A 19 17.70 23.49 -3.58
N PRO A 20 16.44 23.86 -3.26
CA PRO A 20 15.99 25.24 -3.38
C PRO A 20 16.47 26.16 -2.24
N GLY A 21 17.13 25.60 -1.23
CA GLY A 21 17.74 26.33 -0.13
C GLY A 21 19.12 25.77 0.24
N ASN A 22 19.82 26.49 1.12
CA ASN A 22 21.17 26.13 1.58
C ASN A 22 21.16 25.09 2.71
N GLU A 23 19.98 24.66 3.15
CA GLU A 23 19.83 23.65 4.20
C GLU A 23 20.16 22.25 3.65
N ASN A 24 20.62 21.36 4.52
CA ASN A 24 20.78 19.96 4.14
C ASN A 24 19.40 19.27 4.22
N TYR A 25 18.80 19.03 3.05
CA TYR A 25 17.46 18.45 2.91
C TYR A 25 17.33 17.04 3.47
N TYR A 26 18.43 16.26 3.51
CA TYR A 26 18.43 14.98 4.19
C TYR A 26 18.30 15.14 5.72
N ASN A 27 18.95 16.15 6.31
CA ASN A 27 18.81 16.45 7.74
C ASN A 27 17.39 16.89 8.10
N ILE A 28 16.73 17.69 7.25
CA ILE A 28 15.32 18.07 7.41
C ILE A 28 14.44 16.82 7.43
N TYR A 29 14.59 15.96 6.42
CA TYR A 29 13.86 14.70 6.33
C TYR A 29 14.07 13.81 7.57
N ARG A 30 15.34 13.61 7.96
CA ARG A 30 15.71 12.78 9.12
C ARG A 30 15.09 13.31 10.41
N LEU A 31 15.18 14.63 10.65
CA LEU A 31 14.55 15.26 11.82
C LEU A 31 13.03 15.10 11.82
N GLN A 32 12.39 15.21 10.65
CA GLN A 32 10.94 15.01 10.54
C GLN A 32 10.57 13.55 10.83
N LYS A 33 11.34 12.59 10.28
CA LYS A 33 11.16 11.16 10.52
C LYS A 33 11.28 10.84 12.01
N ASP A 34 12.34 11.30 12.68
CA ASP A 34 12.58 11.08 14.11
C ASP A 34 11.40 11.58 14.97
N ARG A 35 10.87 12.77 14.65
CA ARG A 35 9.73 13.34 15.40
C ARG A 35 8.44 12.54 15.20
N LEU A 36 8.15 12.08 13.99
CA LEU A 36 6.97 11.25 13.72
C LEU A 36 7.12 9.85 14.33
N GLU A 37 8.32 9.27 14.28
CA GLU A 37 8.64 8.01 14.96
C GLU A 37 8.46 8.11 16.47
N THR A 38 8.72 9.27 17.06
CA THR A 38 8.56 9.47 18.51
C THR A 38 7.10 9.76 18.89
N HIS A 39 6.39 10.58 18.11
CA HIS A 39 5.13 11.19 18.54
C HIS A 39 3.88 10.71 17.80
N VAL A 40 4.02 10.01 16.67
CA VAL A 40 2.90 9.66 15.79
C VAL A 40 2.84 8.17 15.51
N PHE A 41 3.86 7.61 14.87
CA PHE A 41 3.84 6.22 14.40
C PHE A 41 3.64 5.15 15.48
N PRO A 42 4.13 5.31 16.73
CA PRO A 42 3.84 4.35 17.80
C PRO A 42 2.35 4.30 18.18
N PHE A 43 1.60 5.36 17.89
CA PHE A 43 0.22 5.52 18.33
C PHE A 43 -0.79 5.46 17.18
N VAL A 44 -0.35 5.44 15.92
CA VAL A 44 -1.23 5.52 14.76
C VAL A 44 -2.26 4.38 14.70
N ASN A 45 -1.83 3.13 14.94
CA ASN A 45 -2.74 1.98 14.96
C ASN A 45 -3.72 2.05 16.14
N ALA A 46 -3.27 2.53 17.31
CA ALA A 46 -4.14 2.73 18.47
C ALA A 46 -5.17 3.83 18.21
N GLY A 47 -4.75 4.93 17.57
CA GLY A 47 -5.64 6.00 17.10
C GLY A 47 -6.66 5.48 16.11
N LEU A 48 -6.24 4.61 15.18
CA LEU A 48 -7.13 3.97 14.20
C LEU A 48 -8.22 3.13 14.85
N VAL A 49 -7.87 2.39 15.91
CA VAL A 49 -8.80 1.57 16.69
C VAL A 49 -9.73 2.46 17.53
N ALA A 50 -9.19 3.50 18.18
CA ALA A 50 -9.91 4.34 19.12
C ALA A 50 -10.87 5.32 18.43
N PHE A 51 -10.48 5.85 17.26
CA PHE A 51 -11.21 6.87 16.51
C PHE A 51 -11.76 6.37 15.17
N GLY A 52 -11.57 5.08 14.85
CA GLY A 52 -12.11 4.47 13.64
C GLY A 52 -13.62 4.30 13.69
N GLU A 53 -14.28 4.45 12.53
CA GLU A 53 -15.70 4.14 12.39
C GLU A 53 -15.93 2.64 12.61
N GLY A 54 -16.74 2.30 13.62
CA GLY A 54 -17.21 0.94 13.84
C GLY A 54 -16.57 0.16 15.00
N GLY A 55 -15.93 0.83 15.95
CA GLY A 55 -15.39 0.17 17.14
C GLY A 55 -14.16 -0.69 16.87
N TYR A 56 -13.72 -1.43 17.90
CA TYR A 56 -12.43 -2.15 18.03
C TYR A 56 -12.06 -3.09 16.86
N GLN A 57 -11.73 -2.53 15.69
CA GLN A 57 -11.24 -3.24 14.52
C GLN A 57 -9.71 -3.25 14.53
N ILE A 58 -9.13 -4.39 14.20
CA ILE A 58 -7.69 -4.50 13.98
C ILE A 58 -7.42 -4.34 12.49
N TYR A 59 -6.39 -3.56 12.18
CA TYR A 59 -5.95 -3.25 10.83
C TYR A 59 -4.51 -3.75 10.64
N SER A 60 -4.06 -3.79 9.39
CA SER A 60 -2.64 -3.89 9.08
C SER A 60 -1.87 -2.69 9.67
N ASP A 61 -0.56 -2.82 9.85
CA ASP A 61 0.28 -1.74 10.36
C ASP A 61 0.22 -0.50 9.45
N HIS A 62 -0.01 0.68 10.04
CA HIS A 62 0.13 2.00 9.38
C HIS A 62 1.26 2.83 10.03
N GLY A 63 2.15 2.17 10.79
CA GLY A 63 3.26 2.77 11.51
C GLY A 63 4.49 2.98 10.63
N LEU A 64 5.65 3.11 11.29
CA LEU A 64 6.91 3.36 10.60
C LEU A 64 7.35 2.19 9.71
N LEU A 65 6.96 0.95 10.07
CA LEU A 65 7.26 -0.23 9.25
C LEU A 65 6.58 -0.14 7.89
N HIS A 66 5.30 0.25 7.85
CA HIS A 66 4.58 0.56 6.62
C HIS A 66 5.29 1.62 5.78
N VAL A 67 5.61 2.78 6.37
CA VAL A 67 6.30 3.86 5.64
C VAL A 67 7.62 3.37 5.04
N ASN A 68 8.40 2.59 5.79
CA ASN A 68 9.65 2.02 5.29
C ASN A 68 9.41 1.01 4.15
N ALA A 69 8.33 0.23 4.19
CA ALA A 69 7.93 -0.67 3.10
C ALA A 69 7.58 0.10 1.83
N VAL A 70 6.80 1.19 1.93
CA VAL A 70 6.50 2.10 0.81
C VAL A 70 7.78 2.66 0.19
N ILE A 71 8.71 3.15 1.01
CA ILE A 71 9.99 3.70 0.56
C ILE A 71 10.87 2.63 -0.12
N LYS A 72 10.88 1.40 0.42
CA LYS A 72 11.61 0.27 -0.14
C LYS A 72 11.08 -0.07 -1.54
N ILE A 73 9.77 -0.24 -1.66
CA ILE A 73 9.10 -0.55 -2.92
C ILE A 73 9.33 0.56 -3.95
N ALA A 74 9.15 1.82 -3.59
CA ALA A 74 9.42 2.95 -4.48
C ALA A 74 10.88 2.95 -4.97
N GLY A 75 11.81 2.65 -4.07
CA GLY A 75 13.22 2.49 -4.42
C GLY A 75 13.45 1.38 -5.43
N GLN A 76 12.84 0.22 -5.24
CA GLN A 76 12.92 -0.90 -6.16
C GLN A 76 12.30 -0.58 -7.52
N LEU A 77 11.12 0.07 -7.57
CA LEU A 77 10.48 0.53 -8.81
C LEU A 77 11.34 1.51 -9.61
N LEU A 78 12.11 2.35 -8.91
CA LEU A 78 13.05 3.30 -9.51
C LEU A 78 14.41 2.68 -9.88
N GLY A 79 14.66 1.41 -9.55
CA GLY A 79 16.00 0.80 -9.71
C GLY A 79 17.05 1.32 -8.72
N CYS A 80 16.62 1.94 -7.61
CA CYS A 80 17.49 2.43 -6.53
C CYS A 80 17.97 1.27 -5.65
N THR A 81 18.97 0.53 -6.11
CA THR A 81 19.57 -0.60 -5.38
C THR A 81 20.63 -0.16 -4.38
N ASN A 82 21.24 1.01 -4.57
CA ASN A 82 22.25 1.57 -3.69
C ASN A 82 22.30 3.11 -3.79
N GLU A 83 23.24 3.73 -3.08
CA GLU A 83 23.44 5.18 -3.06
C GLU A 83 24.04 5.76 -4.35
N ASP A 84 24.54 4.92 -5.27
CA ASP A 84 25.12 5.31 -6.56
C ASP A 84 24.19 5.06 -7.74
N SER A 85 23.02 4.48 -7.51
CA SER A 85 22.05 4.18 -8.55
C SER A 85 21.68 5.45 -9.34
N ASP A 86 21.61 5.30 -10.66
CA ASP A 86 21.08 6.35 -11.53
C ASP A 86 19.56 6.19 -11.58
N ILE A 87 18.86 7.12 -10.92
CA ILE A 87 17.40 7.12 -10.86
C ILE A 87 16.88 8.38 -11.53
N ARG A 88 15.68 8.28 -12.11
CA ARG A 88 15.10 9.35 -12.92
C ARG A 88 14.39 10.44 -12.11
N LEU A 89 14.49 10.40 -10.78
CA LEU A 89 14.05 11.48 -9.90
C LEU A 89 15.23 12.37 -9.51
N SER A 90 15.00 13.69 -9.50
CA SER A 90 15.98 14.63 -8.96
C SER A 90 16.12 14.47 -7.44
N PRO A 91 17.23 14.95 -6.83
CA PRO A 91 17.37 14.92 -5.36
C PRO A 91 16.24 15.62 -4.61
N TYR A 92 15.75 16.74 -5.15
CA TYR A 92 14.61 17.45 -4.58
C TYR A 92 13.29 16.66 -4.74
N GLU A 93 13.06 15.97 -5.85
CA GLU A 93 11.91 15.08 -6.02
C GLU A 93 11.94 13.90 -5.04
N VAL A 94 13.13 13.31 -4.79
CA VAL A 94 13.29 12.25 -3.78
C VAL A 94 12.99 12.78 -2.37
N PHE A 95 13.44 13.99 -2.05
CA PHE A 95 13.09 14.62 -0.77
C PHE A 95 11.57 14.78 -0.62
N LEU A 96 10.90 15.35 -1.63
CA LEU A 96 9.45 15.54 -1.61
C LEU A 96 8.71 14.19 -1.48
N PHE A 97 9.14 13.18 -2.22
CA PHE A 97 8.60 11.81 -2.11
C PHE A 97 8.71 11.28 -0.67
N LEU A 98 9.90 11.31 -0.08
CA LEU A 98 10.14 10.78 1.25
C LEU A 98 9.33 11.51 2.33
N MET A 99 9.17 12.82 2.21
CA MET A 99 8.34 13.61 3.10
C MET A 99 6.84 13.31 2.92
N SER A 100 6.37 13.13 1.69
CA SER A 100 4.98 12.73 1.42
C SER A 100 4.70 11.30 1.90
N ALA A 101 5.67 10.38 1.81
CA ALA A 101 5.55 9.03 2.37
C ALA A 101 5.43 9.05 3.90
N LEU A 102 6.17 9.91 4.60
CA LEU A 102 5.98 10.12 6.04
C LEU A 102 4.59 10.68 6.38
N ALA A 103 4.02 11.49 5.49
CA ALA A 103 2.76 12.17 5.69
C ALA A 103 1.53 11.29 5.45
N HIS A 104 1.56 10.45 4.39
CA HIS A 104 0.36 9.95 3.72
C HIS A 104 -0.67 9.31 4.68
N ASP A 105 -0.20 8.49 5.61
CA ASP A 105 -1.01 7.79 6.60
C ASP A 105 -0.95 8.38 8.01
N ALA A 106 -0.17 9.45 8.24
CA ALA A 106 0.01 10.03 9.57
C ALA A 106 -1.32 10.52 10.18
N GLY A 107 -2.28 10.90 9.33
CA GLY A 107 -3.62 11.31 9.76
C GLY A 107 -4.46 10.20 10.39
N ASN A 108 -4.10 8.92 10.19
CA ASN A 108 -4.78 7.77 10.81
C ASN A 108 -4.67 7.79 12.34
N LEU A 109 -3.75 8.58 12.90
CA LEU A 109 -3.68 8.86 14.34
C LEU A 109 -5.02 9.41 14.89
N GLU A 110 -5.75 10.16 14.08
CA GLU A 110 -7.06 10.70 14.43
C GLU A 110 -8.23 9.88 13.81
N GLY A 111 -7.98 8.65 13.34
CA GLY A 111 -8.95 7.78 12.67
C GLY A 111 -8.94 7.86 11.14
N ARG A 112 -9.65 6.93 10.46
CA ARG A 112 -9.64 6.79 8.98
C ARG A 112 -10.38 7.88 8.23
N GLU A 113 -11.44 8.43 8.81
CA GLU A 113 -12.29 9.38 8.12
C GLU A 113 -11.51 10.67 7.85
N ARG A 114 -11.32 11.01 6.56
CA ARG A 114 -10.58 12.21 6.13
C ARG A 114 -9.12 12.26 6.63
N HIS A 115 -8.51 11.11 6.89
CA HIS A 115 -7.12 11.01 7.38
C HIS A 115 -6.15 11.72 6.44
N GLU A 116 -6.41 11.70 5.13
CA GLU A 116 -5.58 12.34 4.12
C GLU A 116 -5.44 13.85 4.37
N ILE A 117 -6.51 14.51 4.81
CA ILE A 117 -6.51 15.95 5.12
C ILE A 117 -5.84 16.21 6.48
N ARG A 118 -6.01 15.28 7.44
CA ARG A 118 -5.46 15.40 8.81
C ARG A 118 -3.96 15.15 8.85
N ALA A 119 -3.40 14.41 7.91
CA ALA A 119 -1.95 14.20 7.76
C ALA A 119 -1.15 15.50 7.83
N PHE A 120 -1.65 16.57 7.21
CA PHE A 120 -0.98 17.87 7.25
C PHE A 120 -1.04 18.56 8.62
N LYS A 121 -2.16 18.42 9.32
CA LYS A 121 -2.29 18.89 10.71
C LYS A 121 -1.27 18.18 11.60
N VAL A 122 -1.11 16.87 11.42
CA VAL A 122 -0.11 16.07 12.13
C VAL A 122 1.31 16.52 11.81
N LEU A 123 1.65 16.84 10.55
CA LEU A 123 2.98 17.34 10.19
C LEU A 123 3.28 18.76 10.70
N ASN A 124 2.26 19.60 10.87
CA ASN A 124 2.41 21.00 11.26
C ASN A 124 2.16 21.25 12.75
N ALA A 125 1.96 20.19 13.55
CA ALA A 125 1.82 20.28 14.99
C ALA A 125 3.15 20.70 15.65
N PRO A 126 3.13 21.44 16.79
CA PRO A 126 4.36 21.92 17.43
C PRO A 126 5.40 20.83 17.71
N GLU A 127 4.94 19.63 18.08
CA GLU A 127 5.77 18.49 18.47
C GLU A 127 6.47 17.86 17.25
N THR A 128 5.85 17.92 16.08
CA THR A 128 6.30 17.23 14.87
C THR A 128 6.91 18.17 13.84
N LYS A 129 6.56 19.46 13.85
CA LYS A 129 6.96 20.42 12.83
C LYS A 129 8.46 20.65 12.78
N VAL A 130 9.06 20.33 11.63
CA VAL A 130 10.46 20.68 11.30
C VAL A 130 10.52 21.75 10.21
N MET A 131 9.71 21.61 9.16
CA MET A 131 9.75 22.53 8.02
C MET A 131 8.94 23.80 8.27
N ASN A 132 9.49 24.93 7.79
CA ASN A 132 8.83 26.24 7.87
C ASN A 132 8.41 26.80 6.51
N ASN A 133 8.88 26.22 5.42
CA ASN A 133 8.57 26.68 4.07
C ASN A 133 7.13 26.32 3.65
N PRO A 134 6.23 27.30 3.45
CA PRO A 134 4.83 27.01 3.12
C PRO A 134 4.64 26.37 1.74
N PHE A 135 5.55 26.63 0.78
CA PHE A 135 5.46 26.09 -0.56
C PHE A 135 5.75 24.58 -0.57
N GLU A 136 6.84 24.17 0.08
CA GLU A 136 7.21 22.76 0.23
C GLU A 136 6.16 22.01 1.04
N MET A 137 5.72 22.57 2.16
CA MET A 137 4.63 22.02 2.98
C MET A 137 3.36 21.77 2.16
N ARG A 138 2.94 22.75 1.34
CA ARG A 138 1.77 22.58 0.47
C ARG A 138 1.99 21.51 -0.60
N SER A 139 3.16 21.50 -1.22
CA SER A 139 3.49 20.49 -2.25
C SER A 139 3.46 19.07 -1.67
N ILE A 140 4.01 18.89 -0.47
CA ILE A 140 4.03 17.61 0.24
C ILE A 140 2.61 17.16 0.61
N HIS A 141 1.79 18.09 1.10
CA HIS A 141 0.36 17.85 1.37
C HIS A 141 -0.40 17.41 0.13
N ASP A 142 -0.28 18.15 -0.97
CA ASP A 142 -1.06 17.89 -2.18
C ASP A 142 -0.67 16.53 -2.80
N ILE A 143 0.62 16.19 -2.77
CA ILE A 143 1.14 14.87 -3.16
C ILE A 143 0.58 13.78 -2.22
N ALA A 144 0.69 13.98 -0.90
CA ALA A 144 0.26 13.00 0.08
C ALA A 144 -1.24 12.72 -0.03
N VAL A 145 -2.11 13.75 -0.08
CA VAL A 145 -3.57 13.58 -0.17
C VAL A 145 -4.01 12.82 -1.43
N SER A 146 -3.24 12.94 -2.52
CA SER A 146 -3.56 12.32 -3.80
C SER A 146 -3.48 10.80 -3.80
N HIS A 147 -2.91 10.17 -2.76
CA HIS A 147 -2.89 8.71 -2.64
C HIS A 147 -4.29 8.10 -2.42
N THR A 148 -5.23 8.85 -1.84
CA THR A 148 -6.59 8.36 -1.60
C THR A 148 -7.53 8.58 -2.79
N ALA A 149 -8.56 7.73 -2.91
CA ALA A 149 -9.57 7.80 -3.96
C ALA A 149 -10.93 8.38 -3.50
N LYS A 150 -10.98 9.24 -2.46
CA LYS A 150 -12.24 9.71 -1.85
C LYS A 150 -12.51 11.23 -2.00
N LYS A 151 -13.83 11.52 -2.07
CA LYS A 151 -14.55 12.80 -2.24
C LYS A 151 -13.72 14.08 -2.07
N LEU A 152 -13.59 14.86 -3.15
CA LEU A 152 -13.45 16.31 -3.01
C LEU A 152 -14.75 16.90 -2.45
N LEU A 153 -14.61 17.94 -1.63
CA LEU A 153 -15.69 18.82 -1.17
C LEU A 153 -16.55 19.26 -2.38
N GLY A 154 -17.73 18.66 -2.58
CA GLY A 154 -18.59 18.98 -3.74
C GLY A 154 -19.51 17.87 -4.27
N GLY A 155 -19.56 16.68 -3.66
CA GLY A 155 -20.57 15.66 -3.99
C GLY A 155 -20.34 14.86 -5.27
N GLY A 156 -19.23 15.08 -6.00
CA GLY A 156 -18.84 14.28 -7.16
C GLY A 156 -18.09 12.98 -6.77
N LYS A 157 -18.32 11.90 -7.52
CA LYS A 157 -17.62 10.60 -7.42
C LYS A 157 -16.27 10.58 -8.17
N ASP A 158 -15.59 11.73 -8.27
CA ASP A 158 -14.34 11.81 -9.03
C ASP A 158 -13.17 11.26 -8.23
N LYS A 159 -12.70 10.07 -8.63
CA LYS A 159 -11.56 9.35 -8.01
C LYS A 159 -10.21 9.76 -8.61
N ASP A 160 -10.19 10.62 -9.62
CA ASP A 160 -8.96 11.10 -10.25
C ASP A 160 -8.36 12.24 -9.42
N THR A 161 -7.42 11.92 -8.53
CA THR A 161 -6.77 12.88 -7.64
C THR A 161 -5.45 13.39 -8.19
N ILE A 162 -4.68 12.55 -8.90
CA ILE A 162 -3.36 12.90 -9.42
C ILE A 162 -3.47 13.90 -10.57
N SER A 163 -4.47 13.81 -11.46
CA SER A 163 -4.61 14.75 -12.58
C SER A 163 -4.81 16.20 -12.14
N LYS A 164 -5.26 16.40 -10.90
CA LYS A 164 -5.49 17.71 -10.28
C LYS A 164 -4.19 18.39 -9.87
N LEU A 165 -3.13 17.62 -9.68
CA LEU A 165 -1.78 18.15 -9.45
C LEU A 165 -1.21 18.71 -10.76
N LYS A 166 -0.24 19.62 -10.65
CA LYS A 166 0.49 20.11 -11.82
C LYS A 166 1.50 19.06 -12.28
N GLY A 167 1.60 18.84 -13.59
CA GLY A 167 2.55 17.88 -14.17
C GLY A 167 4.01 18.26 -13.90
N GLN A 168 4.36 19.53 -14.05
CA GLN A 168 5.66 20.08 -13.68
C GLN A 168 5.50 21.51 -13.15
N ILE A 169 6.19 21.81 -12.06
CA ILE A 169 6.32 23.15 -11.48
C ILE A 169 7.75 23.37 -11.01
N SER A 170 8.08 24.60 -10.60
CA SER A 170 9.42 24.93 -10.10
C SER A 170 9.36 25.70 -8.80
N PHE A 171 10.35 25.49 -7.93
CA PHE A 171 10.58 26.26 -6.72
C PHE A 171 12.04 26.69 -6.66
N SER A 172 12.30 27.99 -6.47
CA SER A 172 13.65 28.57 -6.59
C SER A 172 14.38 28.13 -7.88
N SER A 173 13.66 28.10 -9.01
CA SER A 173 14.14 27.66 -10.33
C SER A 173 14.47 26.16 -10.45
N ILE A 174 14.20 25.35 -9.44
CA ILE A 174 14.37 23.89 -9.49
C ILE A 174 13.05 23.24 -9.91
N PRO A 175 13.00 22.55 -11.07
CA PRO A 175 11.79 21.86 -11.51
C PRO A 175 11.57 20.56 -10.74
N PHE A 176 10.30 20.21 -10.55
CA PHE A 176 9.87 18.93 -10.01
C PHE A 176 8.49 18.54 -10.56
N ARG A 177 8.15 17.25 -10.49
CA ARG A 177 6.94 16.68 -11.09
C ARG A 177 5.98 16.11 -10.04
N PRO A 178 5.08 16.93 -9.46
CA PRO A 178 4.12 16.48 -8.44
C PRO A 178 3.29 15.26 -8.86
N GLN A 179 2.81 15.21 -10.11
CA GLN A 179 2.03 14.08 -10.62
C GLN A 179 2.82 12.77 -10.59
N SER A 180 4.08 12.79 -11.01
CA SER A 180 4.95 11.60 -11.00
C SER A 180 5.27 11.15 -9.57
N ILE A 181 5.53 12.09 -8.66
CA ILE A 181 5.78 11.78 -7.25
C ILE A 181 4.54 11.16 -6.59
N ALA A 182 3.36 11.74 -6.81
CA ALA A 182 2.10 11.24 -6.26
C ALA A 182 1.73 9.86 -6.82
N ALA A 183 1.93 9.64 -8.13
CA ALA A 183 1.72 8.35 -8.74
C ALA A 183 2.68 7.28 -8.19
N LEU A 184 3.94 7.64 -7.93
CA LEU A 184 4.92 6.72 -7.35
C LEU A 184 4.53 6.37 -5.92
N LEU A 185 4.11 7.36 -5.12
CA LEU A 185 3.64 7.14 -3.75
C LEU A 185 2.44 6.20 -3.72
N ARG A 186 1.41 6.49 -4.53
CA ARG A 186 0.16 5.73 -4.55
C ARG A 186 0.37 4.28 -4.98
N ILE A 187 1.14 4.03 -6.04
CA ILE A 187 1.39 2.65 -6.45
C ILE A 187 2.30 1.90 -5.47
N SER A 188 3.26 2.58 -4.85
CA SER A 188 4.15 1.96 -3.87
C SER A 188 3.41 1.57 -2.60
N ASP A 189 2.48 2.42 -2.15
CA ASP A 189 1.55 2.13 -1.05
C ASP A 189 0.66 0.92 -1.37
N GLU A 190 0.06 0.89 -2.56
CA GLU A 190 -0.84 -0.20 -2.95
C GLU A 190 -0.15 -1.57 -3.05
N ILE A 191 1.11 -1.63 -3.49
CA ILE A 191 1.83 -2.91 -3.68
C ILE A 191 2.71 -3.32 -2.48
N CYS A 192 2.87 -2.50 -1.44
CA CYS A 192 3.70 -2.82 -0.28
C CYS A 192 2.99 -3.66 0.79
N GLU A 193 1.77 -4.12 0.52
CA GLU A 193 1.04 -5.01 1.44
C GLU A 193 1.73 -6.39 1.50
N ASP A 194 2.06 -6.85 2.71
CA ASP A 194 2.57 -8.19 2.95
C ASP A 194 2.28 -8.67 4.38
N GLN A 195 2.59 -9.95 4.66
CA GLN A 195 2.36 -10.57 5.97
C GLN A 195 3.11 -9.88 7.13
N SER A 196 4.16 -9.09 6.86
CA SER A 196 4.90 -8.38 7.91
C SER A 196 4.09 -7.24 8.52
N ARG A 197 3.05 -6.75 7.81
CA ARG A 197 2.12 -5.73 8.30
C ARG A 197 0.98 -6.31 9.12
N ILE A 198 0.86 -7.64 9.21
CA ILE A 198 -0.26 -8.31 9.89
C ILE A 198 0.15 -8.77 11.30
N PRO A 199 -0.62 -8.47 12.35
CA PRO A 199 -0.38 -8.99 13.69
C PRO A 199 -0.78 -10.48 13.77
N ARG A 200 0.04 -11.37 13.19
CA ARG A 200 -0.32 -12.79 12.96
C ARG A 200 -0.77 -13.55 14.21
N VAL A 201 -0.20 -13.22 15.37
CA VAL A 201 -0.58 -13.84 16.67
C VAL A 201 -2.07 -13.64 16.98
N LEU A 202 -2.69 -12.58 16.45
CA LEU A 202 -4.09 -12.26 16.66
C LEU A 202 -5.04 -12.98 15.68
N LEU A 203 -4.54 -13.57 14.59
CA LEU A 203 -5.39 -14.26 13.61
C LEU A 203 -6.06 -15.52 14.16
N GLY A 204 -5.45 -16.15 15.18
CA GLY A 204 -6.06 -17.28 15.90
C GLY A 204 -7.18 -16.86 16.87
N ASN A 205 -7.35 -15.56 17.14
CA ASN A 205 -8.41 -15.07 18.01
C ASN A 205 -9.77 -15.10 17.28
N ALA A 206 -10.77 -15.73 17.88
CA ALA A 206 -12.10 -15.90 17.27
C ALA A 206 -12.77 -14.56 16.90
N SER A 207 -12.59 -13.51 17.70
CA SER A 207 -13.17 -12.18 17.43
C SER A 207 -12.50 -11.48 16.26
N ILE A 208 -11.21 -11.76 16.02
CA ILE A 208 -10.48 -11.22 14.86
C ILE A 208 -10.81 -12.01 13.61
N ARG A 209 -10.85 -13.34 13.72
CA ARG A 209 -11.18 -14.24 12.59
C ARG A 209 -12.59 -14.01 12.06
N THR A 210 -13.53 -13.63 12.91
CA THR A 210 -14.93 -13.32 12.52
C THR A 210 -15.22 -11.81 12.45
N GLY A 211 -14.22 -10.97 12.67
CA GLY A 211 -14.37 -9.52 12.65
C GLY A 211 -14.48 -8.95 11.21
N PRO A 212 -14.94 -7.69 11.05
CA PRO A 212 -15.11 -7.08 9.73
C PRO A 212 -13.83 -7.01 8.89
N SER A 213 -12.68 -6.93 9.56
CA SER A 213 -11.37 -6.82 8.91
C SER A 213 -10.78 -8.16 8.50
N ALA A 214 -11.42 -9.29 8.83
CA ALA A 214 -10.87 -10.61 8.62
C ALA A 214 -10.42 -10.86 7.16
N PRO A 215 -11.24 -10.60 6.11
CA PRO A 215 -10.81 -10.84 4.73
C PRO A 215 -9.51 -10.10 4.38
N PHE A 216 -9.40 -8.83 4.80
CA PHE A 216 -8.22 -7.99 4.57
C PHE A 216 -6.98 -8.51 5.29
N LEU A 217 -7.13 -8.94 6.56
CA LEU A 217 -6.03 -9.45 7.36
C LEU A 217 -5.53 -10.80 6.81
N PHE A 218 -6.43 -11.70 6.41
CA PHE A 218 -6.07 -12.97 5.80
C PHE A 218 -5.44 -12.78 4.42
N PHE A 219 -5.92 -11.82 3.62
CA PHE A 219 -5.27 -11.43 2.37
C PHE A 219 -3.83 -10.95 2.59
N GLY A 220 -3.62 -9.95 3.46
CA GLY A 220 -2.27 -9.46 3.76
C GLY A 220 -1.36 -10.56 4.30
N ASN A 221 -1.90 -11.44 5.16
CA ASN A 221 -1.16 -12.58 5.70
C ASN A 221 -0.77 -13.62 4.63
N SER A 222 -1.54 -13.74 3.55
CA SER A 222 -1.24 -14.65 2.46
C SER A 222 -0.11 -14.16 1.56
N ILE A 223 0.19 -12.86 1.54
CA ILE A 223 1.29 -12.32 0.73
C ILE A 223 2.60 -12.58 1.47
N THR A 224 3.41 -13.50 0.96
CA THR A 224 4.68 -13.87 1.58
C THR A 224 5.79 -12.90 1.24
N SER A 225 5.75 -12.32 0.04
CA SER A 225 6.72 -11.33 -0.45
C SER A 225 6.21 -10.59 -1.68
N VAL A 226 6.75 -9.38 -1.88
CA VAL A 226 6.62 -8.60 -3.10
C VAL A 226 8.02 -8.26 -3.59
N ASP A 227 8.33 -8.76 -4.79
CA ASP A 227 9.64 -8.62 -5.42
C ASP A 227 9.54 -7.79 -6.70
N ILE A 228 10.58 -7.03 -7.01
CA ILE A 228 10.69 -6.29 -8.27
C ILE A 228 11.96 -6.76 -8.97
N ILE A 229 11.79 -7.59 -9.99
CA ILE A 229 12.87 -8.30 -10.68
C ILE A 229 12.67 -8.11 -12.17
N ASN A 230 13.74 -7.77 -12.90
CA ASN A 230 13.73 -7.63 -14.36
C ASN A 230 12.56 -6.77 -14.89
N ASN A 231 12.27 -5.65 -14.23
CA ASN A 231 11.18 -4.74 -14.61
C ASN A 231 9.77 -5.34 -14.46
N GLU A 232 9.61 -6.33 -13.58
CA GLU A 232 8.31 -6.94 -13.26
C GLU A 232 8.10 -6.89 -11.75
N VAL A 233 6.87 -6.61 -11.32
CA VAL A 233 6.45 -6.77 -9.93
C VAL A 233 5.92 -8.18 -9.77
N ILE A 234 6.44 -8.95 -8.82
CA ILE A 234 6.02 -10.33 -8.52
C ILE A 234 5.46 -10.35 -7.10
N ILE A 235 4.19 -10.67 -6.95
CA ILE A 235 3.49 -10.81 -5.66
C ILE A 235 3.35 -12.31 -5.38
N ASN A 236 4.08 -12.81 -4.39
CA ASN A 236 4.04 -14.21 -3.99
C ASN A 236 2.96 -14.40 -2.92
N ILE A 237 2.00 -15.29 -3.18
CA ILE A 237 0.83 -15.54 -2.33
C ILE A 237 0.80 -17.00 -1.95
N GLU A 238 0.74 -17.28 -0.65
CA GLU A 238 0.56 -18.61 -0.10
C GLU A 238 -0.76 -18.70 0.66
N ILE A 239 -1.60 -19.66 0.27
CA ILE A 239 -2.92 -19.90 0.87
C ILE A 239 -2.84 -21.22 1.65
N SER A 240 -3.29 -21.22 2.90
CA SER A 240 -3.41 -22.48 3.64
C SER A 240 -4.58 -23.32 3.13
N GLU A 241 -4.44 -24.63 3.21
CA GLU A 241 -5.46 -25.59 2.78
C GLU A 241 -6.87 -25.31 3.33
N ASP A 242 -7.00 -25.00 4.63
CA ASP A 242 -8.30 -24.66 5.26
C ASP A 242 -9.00 -23.50 4.56
N LEU A 243 -8.25 -22.50 4.11
CA LEU A 243 -8.79 -21.29 3.46
C LEU A 243 -9.11 -21.50 1.97
N VAL A 244 -8.66 -22.62 1.39
CA VAL A 244 -9.07 -23.09 0.06
C VAL A 244 -10.37 -23.88 0.17
N GLU A 245 -10.47 -24.75 1.17
CA GLU A 245 -11.62 -25.63 1.37
C GLU A 245 -12.85 -24.87 1.88
N ASN A 246 -12.63 -23.94 2.82
CA ASN A 246 -13.68 -23.28 3.59
C ASN A 246 -13.70 -21.76 3.36
N PRO A 247 -14.89 -21.15 3.17
CA PRO A 247 -14.98 -19.70 3.13
C PRO A 247 -14.74 -19.10 4.53
N LEU A 248 -14.16 -17.91 4.55
CA LEU A 248 -14.05 -17.07 5.75
C LEU A 248 -15.45 -16.58 6.13
N LYS A 249 -15.87 -16.87 7.37
CA LYS A 249 -17.11 -16.35 7.95
C LYS A 249 -16.81 -15.14 8.80
N PHE A 250 -17.46 -14.00 8.52
CA PHE A 250 -17.16 -12.75 9.18
C PHE A 250 -18.38 -11.82 9.29
N ASN A 251 -18.28 -10.85 10.19
CA ASN A 251 -19.29 -9.83 10.42
C ASN A 251 -19.00 -8.60 9.56
N LYS A 252 -19.68 -8.48 8.41
CA LYS A 252 -19.51 -7.35 7.50
C LYS A 252 -20.22 -6.10 8.04
N VAL A 253 -19.54 -4.95 8.02
CA VAL A 253 -20.14 -3.66 8.36
C VAL A 253 -21.32 -3.34 7.43
N VAL A 254 -22.44 -2.89 8.02
CA VAL A 254 -23.59 -2.39 7.27
C VAL A 254 -23.39 -0.89 7.00
N LEU A 255 -23.61 -0.48 5.75
CA LEU A 255 -23.55 0.92 5.32
C LEU A 255 -24.97 1.50 5.15
N ASP A 256 -25.08 2.80 5.30
CA ASP A 256 -26.28 3.57 4.95
C ASP A 256 -26.33 3.91 3.46
N ASP A 257 -27.39 4.61 3.05
CA ASP A 257 -27.61 4.98 1.65
C ASP A 257 -26.55 5.96 1.12
N ASN A 258 -25.80 6.63 2.02
CA ASN A 258 -24.69 7.51 1.70
C ASN A 258 -23.35 6.78 1.63
N GLY A 259 -23.32 5.50 2.02
CA GLY A 259 -22.12 4.67 2.12
C GLY A 259 -21.36 4.85 3.45
N ASP A 260 -22.00 5.47 4.44
CA ASP A 260 -21.44 5.71 5.76
C ASP A 260 -21.81 4.55 6.71
N VAL A 261 -21.01 4.32 7.74
CA VAL A 261 -21.18 3.18 8.65
C VAL A 261 -22.44 3.33 9.51
N LYS A 262 -23.31 2.31 9.53
CA LYS A 262 -24.50 2.29 10.39
C LYS A 262 -24.19 1.85 11.82
N PHE A 263 -24.86 2.50 12.76
CA PHE A 263 -24.83 2.16 14.18
C PHE A 263 -26.26 1.84 14.66
N ASN A 264 -26.39 0.82 15.50
CA ASN A 264 -27.61 0.45 16.19
C ASN A 264 -27.47 0.66 17.71
N SER A 265 -28.49 0.28 18.49
CA SER A 265 -28.50 0.45 19.96
C SER A 265 -27.38 -0.31 20.70
N THR A 266 -26.71 -1.25 20.04
CA THR A 266 -25.62 -2.07 20.59
C THR A 266 -24.24 -1.73 20.03
N GLY A 267 -24.14 -0.74 19.13
CA GLY A 267 -22.89 -0.30 18.51
C GLY A 267 -22.90 -0.43 17.00
N LEU A 268 -21.76 -0.82 16.42
CA LEU A 268 -21.61 -1.01 14.98
C LEU A 268 -22.62 -2.03 14.45
N GLU A 269 -23.41 -1.64 13.45
CA GLU A 269 -24.30 -2.58 12.76
C GLU A 269 -23.47 -3.47 11.82
N THR A 270 -23.56 -4.77 12.04
CA THR A 270 -22.89 -5.78 11.19
C THR A 270 -23.90 -6.84 10.75
N LYS A 271 -23.58 -7.54 9.67
CA LYS A 271 -24.30 -8.73 9.22
C LYS A 271 -23.33 -9.85 8.91
N GLU A 272 -23.76 -11.07 9.14
CA GLU A 272 -22.98 -12.25 8.75
C GLU A 272 -22.77 -12.27 7.24
N ALA A 273 -21.55 -12.61 6.84
CA ALA A 273 -21.13 -12.77 5.46
C ALA A 273 -20.09 -13.89 5.37
N GLU A 274 -19.94 -14.42 4.17
CA GLU A 274 -18.90 -15.39 3.84
C GLU A 274 -18.20 -15.00 2.53
N ILE A 275 -16.92 -15.32 2.42
CA ILE A 275 -16.11 -15.12 1.22
C ILE A 275 -14.97 -16.13 1.17
N PHE A 276 -14.64 -16.68 0.01
CA PHE A 276 -13.41 -17.46 -0.13
C PHE A 276 -12.21 -16.51 -0.19
N LEU A 277 -11.09 -16.91 0.45
CA LEU A 277 -9.89 -16.06 0.43
C LEU A 277 -9.39 -15.81 -1.01
N SER A 278 -9.58 -16.77 -1.92
CA SER A 278 -9.24 -16.61 -3.33
C SER A 278 -10.04 -15.52 -4.05
N GLU A 279 -11.30 -15.30 -3.66
CA GLU A 279 -12.13 -14.22 -4.18
C GLU A 279 -11.64 -12.85 -3.68
N GLU A 280 -11.34 -12.74 -2.39
CA GLU A 280 -10.74 -11.53 -1.81
C GLU A 280 -9.37 -11.22 -2.45
N ILE A 281 -8.53 -12.24 -2.67
CA ILE A 281 -7.26 -12.10 -3.41
C ILE A 281 -7.51 -11.54 -4.81
N LEU A 282 -8.47 -12.09 -5.55
CA LEU A 282 -8.77 -11.63 -6.90
C LEU A 282 -9.26 -10.17 -6.91
N ASP A 283 -10.12 -9.79 -5.97
CA ASP A 283 -10.60 -8.41 -5.82
C ASP A 283 -9.44 -7.44 -5.52
N ARG A 284 -8.50 -7.84 -4.67
CA ARG A 284 -7.32 -7.04 -4.32
C ARG A 284 -6.32 -6.92 -5.47
N LEU A 285 -6.04 -8.02 -6.16
CA LEU A 285 -5.19 -8.00 -7.35
C LEU A 285 -5.82 -7.15 -8.46
N THR A 286 -7.15 -7.17 -8.60
CA THR A 286 -7.88 -6.29 -9.50
C THR A 286 -7.70 -4.83 -9.10
N LYS A 287 -7.80 -4.50 -7.81
CA LYS A 287 -7.56 -3.15 -7.31
C LYS A 287 -6.13 -2.69 -7.62
N ILE A 288 -5.12 -3.51 -7.30
CA ILE A 288 -3.70 -3.24 -7.62
C ILE A 288 -3.52 -2.96 -9.12
N HIS A 289 -4.11 -3.79 -9.98
CA HIS A 289 -4.03 -3.59 -11.44
C HIS A 289 -4.67 -2.27 -11.89
N LEU A 290 -5.83 -1.91 -11.35
CA LEU A 290 -6.50 -0.65 -11.68
C LEU A 290 -5.68 0.56 -11.22
N GLU A 291 -5.10 0.49 -10.03
CA GLU A 291 -4.19 1.51 -9.50
C GLU A 291 -2.92 1.62 -10.35
N TRP A 292 -2.36 0.50 -10.80
CA TRP A 292 -1.24 0.44 -11.74
C TRP A 292 -1.56 1.15 -13.06
N VAL A 293 -2.66 0.78 -13.71
CA VAL A 293 -3.12 1.39 -14.98
C VAL A 293 -3.39 2.89 -14.83
N TYR A 294 -3.86 3.31 -13.66
CA TYR A 294 -4.05 4.72 -13.34
C TYR A 294 -2.71 5.45 -13.19
N CYS A 295 -1.81 4.92 -12.36
CA CYS A 295 -0.53 5.55 -12.02
C CYS A 295 0.46 5.57 -13.18
N ILE A 296 0.52 4.51 -14.01
CA ILE A 296 1.54 4.35 -15.06
C ILE A 296 1.54 5.52 -16.08
N ARG A 297 0.40 6.19 -16.27
CA ARG A 297 0.26 7.37 -17.14
C ARG A 297 1.15 8.53 -16.72
N TYR A 298 1.45 8.63 -15.43
CA TYR A 298 2.29 9.68 -14.84
C TYR A 298 3.72 9.19 -14.52
N LEU A 299 3.99 7.90 -14.73
CA LEU A 299 5.24 7.24 -14.35
C LEU A 299 6.13 6.84 -15.54
N ARG A 300 5.66 6.98 -16.79
CA ARG A 300 6.38 6.53 -18.01
C ARG A 300 7.81 7.03 -18.11
N ASP A 301 8.07 8.24 -17.61
CA ASP A 301 9.40 8.84 -17.66
C ASP A 301 10.28 8.45 -16.46
N ILE A 302 9.75 7.80 -15.42
CA ILE A 302 10.48 7.53 -14.17
C ILE A 302 10.62 6.05 -13.81
N ILE A 303 9.69 5.18 -14.21
CA ILE A 303 9.77 3.72 -13.98
C ILE A 303 9.73 2.98 -15.31
N ILE A 304 10.34 1.80 -15.33
CA ILE A 304 10.37 0.91 -16.50
C ILE A 304 9.77 -0.44 -16.14
N VAL A 305 8.69 -0.47 -15.36
CA VAL A 305 8.02 -1.74 -15.03
C VAL A 305 6.99 -2.05 -16.11
N ASN A 306 7.02 -3.28 -16.62
CA ASN A 306 6.22 -3.70 -17.75
C ASN A 306 4.93 -4.43 -17.33
N GLN A 307 4.97 -5.16 -16.21
CA GLN A 307 3.87 -5.99 -15.76
C GLN A 307 3.88 -6.20 -14.25
N ILE A 308 2.70 -6.53 -13.72
CA ILE A 308 2.54 -7.08 -12.37
C ILE A 308 2.11 -8.53 -12.53
N ARG A 309 2.73 -9.43 -11.79
CA ARG A 309 2.47 -10.86 -11.78
C ARG A 309 2.22 -11.33 -10.36
N SER A 310 1.31 -12.27 -10.18
CA SER A 310 1.08 -12.94 -8.91
C SER A 310 1.35 -14.43 -9.06
N GLU A 311 2.16 -14.98 -8.17
CA GLU A 311 2.39 -16.42 -8.06
C GLU A 311 1.65 -16.94 -6.83
N ILE A 312 0.83 -17.97 -7.03
CA ILE A 312 -0.07 -18.47 -5.99
C ILE A 312 0.23 -19.94 -5.72
N SER A 313 0.51 -20.23 -4.45
CA SER A 313 0.76 -21.57 -3.95
C SER A 313 -0.19 -21.93 -2.80
N ILE A 314 -0.42 -23.23 -2.61
CA ILE A 314 -1.18 -23.75 -1.47
C ILE A 314 -0.21 -24.48 -0.53
N SER A 315 -0.26 -24.17 0.75
CA SER A 315 0.44 -24.92 1.79
C SER A 315 -0.47 -25.97 2.43
N ILE A 316 0.03 -27.20 2.44
CA ILE A 316 -0.65 -28.39 2.97
C ILE A 316 0.12 -28.83 4.21
N GLU A 317 -0.48 -28.70 5.39
CA GLU A 317 0.10 -29.15 6.66
C GLU A 317 -0.10 -30.66 6.83
N GLN A 318 0.97 -31.41 7.09
CA GLN A 318 0.86 -32.78 7.57
C GLN A 318 0.80 -32.81 9.10
N LYS A 319 -0.15 -33.58 9.63
CA LYS A 319 -0.41 -33.72 11.07
C LYS A 319 0.79 -34.27 11.86
N ASP A 320 1.72 -34.97 11.21
CA ASP A 320 2.75 -35.76 11.91
C ASP A 320 4.20 -35.25 11.75
N ASP A 321 4.52 -34.35 10.80
CA ASP A 321 5.93 -34.05 10.46
C ASP A 321 6.38 -32.58 10.61
N TYR A 322 5.53 -31.63 11.03
CA TYR A 322 5.85 -30.19 11.04
C TYR A 322 6.34 -29.64 9.66
N VAL A 323 6.27 -30.44 8.59
CA VAL A 323 6.64 -30.06 7.23
C VAL A 323 5.37 -29.76 6.46
N ALA A 324 5.27 -28.55 5.94
CA ALA A 324 4.23 -28.17 4.98
C ALA A 324 4.73 -28.44 3.55
N TYR A 325 3.87 -29.01 2.71
CA TYR A 325 4.14 -29.15 1.28
C TYR A 325 3.53 -27.97 0.53
N ILE A 326 4.28 -27.45 -0.44
CA ILE A 326 3.83 -26.35 -1.29
C ILE A 326 3.43 -26.93 -2.65
N VAL A 327 2.19 -26.66 -3.06
CA VAL A 327 1.70 -26.93 -4.41
C VAL A 327 1.63 -25.59 -5.13
N ASN A 328 2.30 -25.45 -6.28
CA ASN A 328 2.18 -24.26 -7.12
C ASN A 328 0.94 -24.38 -7.97
N VAL A 329 0.05 -23.39 -7.87
CA VAL A 329 -1.35 -23.57 -8.27
C VAL A 329 -1.73 -22.63 -9.39
N ALA A 330 -1.34 -21.37 -9.32
CA ALA A 330 -1.68 -20.40 -10.36
C ALA A 330 -0.60 -19.34 -10.53
N SER A 331 -0.57 -18.77 -11.73
CA SER A 331 0.17 -17.56 -12.03
C SER A 331 -0.77 -16.62 -12.76
N ILE A 332 -0.90 -15.39 -12.26
CA ILE A 332 -1.78 -14.38 -12.84
C ILE A 332 -0.93 -13.24 -13.34
N ASN A 333 -1.03 -12.97 -14.64
CA ASN A 333 -0.37 -11.82 -15.25
C ASN A 333 -1.37 -10.68 -15.36
N LEU A 334 -1.12 -9.61 -14.61
CA LEU A 334 -1.85 -8.35 -14.63
C LEU A 334 -1.15 -7.43 -15.64
N GLY A 335 -1.69 -7.34 -16.85
CA GLY A 335 -1.09 -6.60 -17.96
C GLY A 335 -2.09 -6.15 -19.02
N GLU A 336 -1.65 -5.22 -19.88
CA GLU A 336 -2.40 -4.81 -21.06
C GLU A 336 -2.05 -5.72 -22.25
N TYR A 337 -3.01 -6.52 -22.75
CA TYR A 337 -2.79 -7.50 -23.82
C TYR A 337 -2.96 -6.93 -25.25
N GLY A 338 -2.75 -5.62 -25.42
CA GLY A 338 -2.80 -4.95 -26.72
C GLY A 338 -4.14 -5.01 -27.49
N TYR A 339 -4.15 -4.38 -28.67
CA TYR A 339 -5.28 -4.35 -29.61
C TYR A 339 -5.10 -5.43 -30.70
N PRO A 340 -6.17 -6.07 -31.24
CA PRO A 340 -7.61 -5.81 -31.07
C PRO A 340 -8.29 -6.55 -29.91
N SER A 341 -7.58 -7.39 -29.16
CA SER A 341 -8.10 -8.15 -28.02
C SER A 341 -8.60 -7.26 -26.87
N GLY A 342 -8.14 -6.02 -26.78
CA GLY A 342 -8.93 -4.84 -26.40
C GLY A 342 -9.37 -4.68 -24.94
N ALA A 343 -9.09 -5.62 -24.04
CA ALA A 343 -9.37 -5.45 -22.62
C ALA A 343 -8.16 -5.83 -21.76
N SER A 344 -7.90 -5.04 -20.72
CA SER A 344 -7.22 -5.52 -19.51
C SER A 344 -7.90 -6.82 -19.09
N ARG A 345 -7.18 -7.94 -19.18
CA ARG A 345 -7.69 -9.25 -18.77
C ARG A 345 -6.86 -9.72 -17.60
N ILE A 346 -7.54 -10.02 -16.50
CA ILE A 346 -6.99 -10.86 -15.44
C ILE A 346 -7.38 -12.27 -15.83
N ASP A 347 -6.40 -13.14 -16.09
CA ASP A 347 -6.68 -14.57 -16.29
C ASP A 347 -7.09 -15.19 -14.95
N ASN A 348 -8.39 -15.14 -14.66
CA ASN A 348 -8.95 -15.45 -13.35
C ASN A 348 -9.57 -16.86 -13.26
N GLY A 349 -9.69 -17.59 -14.38
CA GLY A 349 -10.27 -18.95 -14.38
C GLY A 349 -9.50 -19.94 -13.50
N SER A 350 -8.22 -19.65 -13.26
CA SER A 350 -7.32 -20.43 -12.43
C SER A 350 -7.48 -20.23 -10.92
N LEU A 351 -8.25 -19.22 -10.48
CA LEU A 351 -8.39 -18.76 -9.10
C LEU A 351 -9.77 -19.00 -8.47
N SER A 352 -10.73 -19.57 -9.21
CA SER A 352 -12.04 -19.88 -8.62
C SER A 352 -11.88 -20.86 -7.45
N PRO A 353 -12.76 -20.82 -6.43
CA PRO A 353 -12.72 -21.78 -5.33
C PRO A 353 -12.68 -23.24 -5.82
N GLU A 354 -13.46 -23.57 -6.84
CA GLU A 354 -13.50 -24.91 -7.45
C GLU A 354 -12.17 -25.26 -8.14
N SER A 355 -11.59 -24.34 -8.90
CA SER A 355 -10.30 -24.53 -9.56
C SER A 355 -9.17 -24.78 -8.56
N LEU A 356 -9.15 -24.05 -7.44
CA LEU A 356 -8.15 -24.25 -6.40
C LEU A 356 -8.35 -25.57 -5.65
N LYS A 357 -9.60 -25.94 -5.33
CA LYS A 357 -9.93 -27.24 -4.72
C LYS A 357 -9.47 -28.42 -5.58
N MET A 358 -9.75 -28.37 -6.88
CA MET A 358 -9.31 -29.42 -7.82
C MET A 358 -7.78 -29.54 -7.88
N LYS A 359 -7.05 -28.42 -7.86
CA LYS A 359 -5.58 -28.43 -7.86
C LYS A 359 -5.00 -28.89 -6.52
N LEU A 360 -5.66 -28.56 -5.41
CA LEU A 360 -5.33 -29.09 -4.09
C LEU A 360 -5.47 -30.61 -4.05
N GLU A 361 -6.61 -31.16 -4.52
CA GLU A 361 -6.83 -32.60 -4.60
C GLU A 361 -5.76 -33.29 -5.47
N THR A 362 -5.44 -32.71 -6.62
CA THR A 362 -4.37 -33.22 -7.50
C THR A 362 -3.02 -33.19 -6.79
N GLY A 363 -2.69 -32.10 -6.09
CA GLY A 363 -1.45 -31.94 -5.34
C GLY A 363 -1.34 -32.92 -4.16
N ARG A 364 -2.43 -33.20 -3.44
CA ARG A 364 -2.49 -34.22 -2.38
C ARG A 364 -2.12 -35.60 -2.93
N VAL A 365 -2.71 -35.98 -4.07
CA VAL A 365 -2.42 -37.26 -4.75
C VAL A 365 -0.96 -37.34 -5.18
N GLU A 366 -0.41 -36.30 -5.80
CA GLU A 366 1.00 -36.28 -6.25
C GLU A 366 2.00 -36.35 -5.09
N LYS A 367 1.65 -35.78 -3.94
CA LYS A 367 2.50 -35.76 -2.74
C LYS A 367 2.26 -36.93 -1.79
N GLY A 368 1.29 -37.81 -2.10
CA GLY A 368 0.94 -38.95 -1.25
C GLY A 368 0.35 -38.55 0.11
N VAL A 369 -0.27 -37.37 0.20
CA VAL A 369 -0.95 -36.89 1.40
C VAL A 369 -2.42 -37.28 1.27
N GLN A 370 -2.94 -38.06 2.24
CA GLN A 370 -4.34 -38.48 2.28
C GLN A 370 -5.23 -37.45 2.97
#